data_AF-A0A1H7GFY7-F1
#
_entry.id   AF-A0A1H7GFY7-F1
#
_cell.length_a   1.000
_cell.length_b   1.000
_cell.length_c   1.000
_cell.angle_alpha   90.00
_cell.angle_beta   90.00
_cell.angle_gamma   90.00
#
_symmetry.space_group_name_H-M   'P 1'
#
loop_
_entity.id
_entity.type
_entity.pdbx_description
1 polymer ?
#
loop_
_entity_poly.entity_id
_entity_poly.type
_entity_poly.pdbx_seq_one_letter_code
_entity_poly.pdbx_strand_id
1 'polypeptide(L)'
;MFFKSKTNEVFNQQYVDLTTIKTCEIANIGKSYARKEKIIDRLNLNFFPVNSNQPNTVFEFYNADINYQLSGELQSIEKWNTLIKNMLKNKEQA
;
A
#
# COMPACT_ATOMS: atom_id res chain seq x y z
N MET A 1 0.36 1.70 -13.43
CA MET A 1 -0.77 1.85 -12.50
C MET A 1 -0.60 3.16 -11.74
N PHE A 2 -1.67 3.94 -11.57
CA PHE A 2 -1.61 5.28 -10.98
C PHE A 2 -2.25 5.29 -9.59
N PHE A 3 -1.65 6.04 -8.68
CA PHE A 3 -2.15 6.28 -7.34
C PHE A 3 -2.21 7.78 -7.09
N LYS A 4 -3.34 8.22 -6.54
CA LYS A 4 -3.55 9.61 -6.14
C LYS A 4 -4.06 9.61 -4.72
N SER A 5 -3.35 10.29 -3.82
CA SER A 5 -3.82 10.60 -2.49
C SER A 5 -3.89 12.11 -2.29
N LYS A 6 -4.74 12.54 -1.38
CA LYS A 6 -4.80 13.92 -0.92
C LYS A 6 -4.43 13.92 0.54
N THR A 7 -3.46 14.75 0.89
CA THR A 7 -3.00 14.91 2.26
C THR A 7 -3.10 16.39 2.58
N ASN A 8 -4.00 16.75 3.49
CA ASN A 8 -4.45 18.13 3.69
C ASN A 8 -4.96 18.76 2.37
N GLU A 9 -4.16 19.61 1.74
CA GLU A 9 -4.45 20.29 0.46
C GLU A 9 -3.48 19.91 -0.66
N VAL A 10 -2.49 19.07 -0.37
CA VAL A 10 -1.50 18.62 -1.35
C VAL A 10 -1.99 17.33 -2.00
N PHE A 11 -2.02 17.32 -3.33
CA PHE A 11 -2.23 16.08 -4.08
C PHE A 11 -0.90 15.39 -4.31
N ASN A 12 -0.78 14.18 -3.78
CA ASN A 12 0.33 13.29 -4.07
C ASN A 12 -0.09 12.37 -5.21
N GLN A 13 0.67 12.39 -6.30
CA GLN A 13 0.47 11.52 -7.44
C GLN A 13 1.70 10.63 -7.59
N GLN A 14 1.46 9.33 -7.67
CA GLN A 14 2.49 8.33 -7.87
C GLN A 14 2.05 7.37 -8.96
N TYR A 15 3.03 6.70 -9.57
CA TYR A 15 2.75 5.60 -10.47
C TYR A 15 3.75 4.47 -10.24
N VAL A 16 3.31 3.26 -10.55
CA VAL A 16 4.16 2.07 -10.55
C VAL A 16 3.94 1.32 -11.85
N ASP A 17 5.04 0.96 -12.52
CA ASP A 17 5.01 0.07 -13.66
C ASP A 17 4.90 -1.38 -13.15
N LEU A 18 3.71 -1.97 -13.26
CA LEU A 18 3.49 -3.34 -12.79
C LEU A 18 4.30 -4.37 -13.59
N THR A 19 4.86 -4.01 -14.75
CA THR A 19 5.71 -4.93 -15.50
C THR A 19 7.06 -5.17 -14.81
N THR A 20 7.52 -4.26 -13.97
CA THR A 20 8.79 -4.36 -13.23
C THR A 20 8.60 -4.88 -11.80
N ILE A 21 7.35 -5.15 -11.39
CA ILE A 21 7.00 -5.59 -10.03
C ILE A 21 6.82 -7.11 -9.97
N LYS A 22 7.41 -7.71 -8.94
CA LYS A 22 7.27 -9.13 -8.61
C LYS A 22 6.01 -9.39 -7.80
N THR A 23 5.79 -8.60 -6.75
CA THR A 23 4.63 -8.73 -5.86
C THR A 23 4.35 -7.41 -5.14
N CYS A 24 3.20 -7.32 -4.50
CA CYS A 24 2.90 -6.25 -3.54
C CYS A 24 2.44 -6.83 -2.21
N GLU A 25 2.70 -6.15 -1.11
CA GLU A 25 2.21 -6.55 0.22
C GLU A 25 1.74 -5.35 1.04
N ILE A 26 0.81 -5.62 1.95
CA ILE A 26 0.30 -4.63 2.90
C ILE A 26 1.24 -4.60 4.11
N ALA A 27 1.81 -3.43 4.39
CA ALA A 27 2.45 -3.15 5.66
C ALA A 27 1.47 -2.38 6.57
N ASN A 28 0.95 -3.08 7.57
CA ASN A 28 0.14 -2.50 8.64
C ASN A 28 1.05 -2.23 9.84
N ILE A 29 1.44 -0.97 9.98
CA ILE A 29 2.37 -0.49 11.00
C ILE A 29 1.55 0.10 12.13
N GLY A 30 1.78 -0.34 13.36
CA GLY A 30 1.03 0.13 14.49
C GLY A 30 1.47 -0.50 15.80
N LYS A 31 0.90 -0.03 16.90
CA LYS A 31 1.19 -0.52 18.25
C LYS A 31 0.15 -1.55 18.66
N SER A 32 0.62 -2.69 19.15
CA SER A 32 -0.23 -3.68 19.81
C SER A 32 -0.07 -3.51 21.31
N TYR A 33 -1.12 -3.04 21.99
CA TYR A 33 -1.15 -3.04 23.45
C TYR A 33 -1.68 -4.39 23.93
N ALA A 34 -1.02 -4.96 24.94
CA ALA A 34 -1.26 -6.31 25.45
C ALA A 34 -2.72 -6.59 25.91
N ARG A 35 -3.55 -5.56 26.02
CA ARG A 35 -4.97 -5.67 26.35
C ARG A 35 -5.76 -4.62 25.56
N LYS A 36 -6.36 -5.07 24.45
CA LYS A 36 -7.65 -4.65 23.88
C LYS A 36 -7.71 -3.90 22.54
N GLU A 37 -6.75 -3.10 22.09
CA GLU A 37 -6.89 -2.48 20.76
C GLU A 37 -5.56 -2.35 20.01
N LYS A 38 -5.55 -2.79 18.75
CA LYS A 38 -4.44 -2.61 17.82
C LYS A 38 -4.64 -1.25 17.15
N ILE A 39 -3.81 -0.28 17.52
CA ILE A 39 -3.85 1.05 16.90
C ILE A 39 -3.02 0.96 15.63
N ILE A 40 -3.63 1.28 14.50
CA ILE A 40 -2.94 1.40 13.21
C ILE A 40 -2.34 2.80 13.16
N ASP A 41 -1.03 2.89 13.00
CA ASP A 41 -0.32 4.15 12.83
C ASP A 41 -0.15 4.46 11.34
N ARG A 42 0.18 3.46 10.51
CA ARG A 42 0.31 3.61 9.04
C ARG A 42 -0.15 2.39 8.27
N LEU A 43 -0.70 2.62 7.07
CA LEU A 43 -1.02 1.59 6.09
C LEU A 43 -0.31 1.88 4.78
N ASN A 44 0.58 0.98 4.37
CA ASN A 44 1.35 1.10 3.15
C ASN A 44 1.13 -0.11 2.25
N LEU A 45 0.98 0.13 0.95
CA LEU A 45 1.07 -0.89 -0.08
C LEU A 45 2.47 -0.85 -0.67
N ASN A 46 3.27 -1.85 -0.35
CA ASN A 46 4.65 -1.95 -0.77
C ASN A 46 4.73 -2.77 -2.05
N PHE A 47 5.40 -2.26 -3.07
CA PHE A 47 5.64 -2.95 -4.33
C PHE A 47 7.10 -3.37 -4.38
N PHE A 48 7.32 -4.67 -4.54
CA PHE A 48 8.65 -5.28 -4.57
C PHE A 48 9.04 -5.51 -6.03
N PRO A 49 10.12 -4.88 -6.53
CA PRO A 49 10.55 -5.04 -7.90
C PRO A 49 11.07 -6.46 -8.15
N VAL A 50 11.02 -6.89 -9.42
CA VAL A 50 11.68 -8.12 -9.88
C VAL A 50 13.19 -8.01 -9.69
N ASN A 51 13.75 -6.82 -9.97
CA ASN A 51 15.15 -6.52 -9.74
C ASN A 51 15.35 -6.01 -8.30
N SER A 52 15.97 -6.83 -7.44
CA SER A 52 16.22 -6.50 -6.03
C SER A 52 17.16 -5.31 -5.81
N ASN A 53 17.86 -4.83 -6.84
CA ASN A 53 18.70 -3.63 -6.76
C ASN A 53 17.87 -2.34 -6.92
N GLN A 54 16.62 -2.44 -7.34
CA GLN A 54 15.71 -1.30 -7.39
C GLN A 54 15.03 -1.11 -6.02
N PRO A 55 14.81 0.14 -5.60
CA PRO A 55 14.06 0.41 -4.38
C PRO A 55 12.60 0.00 -4.52
N ASN A 56 11.99 -0.40 -3.41
CA ASN A 56 10.55 -0.64 -3.36
C ASN A 56 9.79 0.66 -3.59
N THR A 57 8.68 0.57 -4.33
CA THR A 57 7.71 1.67 -4.41
C THR A 57 6.72 1.52 -3.25
N VAL A 58 6.33 2.62 -2.61
CA VAL A 58 5.44 2.59 -1.44
C VAL A 58 4.29 3.55 -1.65
N PHE A 59 3.06 3.03 -1.67
CA PHE A 59 1.86 3.86 -1.63
C PHE A 59 1.34 3.92 -0.20
N GLU A 60 1.42 5.10 0.41
CA GLU A 60 0.87 5.37 1.73
C GLU A 60 -0.63 5.65 1.61
N PHE A 61 -1.44 4.74 2.15
CA PHE A 61 -2.90 4.86 2.21
C PHE A 61 -3.32 5.61 3.47
N TYR A 62 -2.64 5.40 4.59
CA TYR A 62 -2.99 6.01 5.87
C TYR A 62 -1.75 6.33 6.70
N ASN A 63 -1.82 7.45 7.42
CA ASN A 63 -0.81 7.90 8.37
C ASN A 63 -1.48 8.70 9.49
N ALA A 64 -1.48 8.16 10.71
CA ALA A 64 -2.11 8.76 11.89
C ALA A 64 -1.53 10.13 12.27
N ASP A 65 -0.27 10.39 11.90
CA ASP A 65 0.39 11.68 12.14
C ASP A 65 -0.24 12.80 11.29
N ILE A 66 -0.93 12.43 10.19
CA ILE A 66 -1.48 13.38 9.22
C ILE A 66 -3.01 13.31 9.16
N ASN A 67 -3.57 12.11 9.16
CA ASN A 67 -5.01 11.86 9.13
C ASN A 67 -5.41 11.18 10.44
N TYR A 68 -6.13 11.92 11.29
CA TYR A 68 -6.53 11.42 12.61
C TYR A 68 -7.52 10.24 12.54
N GLN A 69 -8.32 10.15 11.47
CA GLN A 69 -9.32 9.09 11.30
C GLN A 69 -8.91 8.14 10.18
N LEU A 70 -8.93 6.84 10.49
CA LEU A 70 -8.90 5.78 9.49
C LEU A 70 -10.33 5.52 9.02
N SER A 71 -10.65 5.88 7.79
CA SER A 71 -11.98 5.74 7.17
C SER A 71 -11.90 5.09 5.78
N GLY A 72 -12.03 3.76 5.72
CA GLY A 72 -12.15 3.01 4.46
C GLY A 72 -10.82 2.72 3.73
N GLU A 73 -9.69 3.24 4.20
CA GLU A 73 -8.37 2.97 3.63
C GLU A 73 -7.99 1.49 3.79
N LEU A 74 -8.34 0.87 4.93
CA LEU A 74 -8.08 -0.54 5.19
C LEU A 74 -8.78 -1.44 4.16
N GLN A 75 -10.06 -1.20 3.88
CA GLN A 75 -10.80 -1.95 2.87
C GLN A 75 -10.23 -1.68 1.46
N SER A 76 -9.84 -0.44 1.19
CA SER A 76 -9.28 -0.05 -0.10
C SER A 76 -7.94 -0.73 -0.37
N ILE A 77 -7.03 -0.73 0.60
CA ILE A 77 -5.70 -1.34 0.46
C ILE A 77 -5.79 -2.85 0.31
N GLU A 78 -6.70 -3.52 1.02
CA GLU A 78 -6.96 -4.95 0.88
C GLU A 78 -7.46 -5.32 -0.53
N LYS A 79 -8.42 -4.54 -1.05
CA LYS A 79 -8.95 -4.72 -2.41
C LYS A 79 -7.85 -4.52 -3.45
N TRP A 80 -7.06 -3.46 -3.32
CA TRP A 80 -5.96 -3.17 -4.23
C TRP A 80 -4.91 -4.27 -4.21
N ASN A 81 -4.44 -4.68 -3.03
CA ASN A 81 -3.47 -5.76 -2.88
C ASN A 81 -3.94 -7.05 -3.58
N THR A 82 -5.20 -7.43 -3.37
CA THR A 82 -5.79 -8.62 -4.00
C THR A 82 -5.83 -8.51 -5.52
N LEU A 83 -6.34 -7.38 -6.05
CA LEU A 83 -6.45 -7.17 -7.50
C LEU A 83 -5.07 -7.18 -8.18
N ILE A 84 -4.10 -6.48 -7.60
CA ILE A 84 -2.75 -6.38 -8.16
C ILE A 84 -2.06 -7.73 -8.12
N LYS A 85 -2.12 -8.46 -7.01
CA LYS A 85 -1.55 -9.82 -6.93
C LYS A 85 -2.13 -10.74 -8.00
N ASN A 86 -3.44 -10.68 -8.24
CA ASN A 86 -4.07 -11.48 -9.29
C ASN A 86 -3.58 -11.07 -10.69
N MET A 87 -3.42 -9.78 -10.96
CA MET A 87 -2.85 -9.30 -12.22
C MET A 87 -1.41 -9.76 -12.42
N LEU A 88 -0.58 -9.77 -11.37
CA LEU A 88 0.82 -10.20 -11.42
C LEU A 88 0.93 -11.72 -11.65
N LYS A 89 0.10 -12.53 -10.99
CA LYS A 89 0.05 -13.99 -11.21
C LYS A 89 -0.32 -14.36 -12.65
N ASN A 90 -1.30 -13.66 -13.23
CA ASN A 90 -1.70 -13.90 -14.61
C ASN A 90 -0.59 -13.56 -15.61
N LYS A 91 0.35 -12.68 -15.25
CA LYS A 91 1.51 -12.35 -16.07
C LYS A 91 2.59 -13.45 -16.04
N GLU A 92 2.74 -14.18 -14.94
CA GLU A 92 3.68 -15.31 -14.87
C GLU A 92 3.21 -16.53 -15.70
N GLN A 93 1.93 -16.57 -16.06
CA GLN A 93 1.30 -17.67 -16.81
C GLN A 93 1.11 -17.39 -18.31
N ALA A 94 1.47 -16.19 -18.77
CA ALA A 94 1.32 -15.72 -20.15
C ALA A 94 2.69 -15.55 -20.82
#